data_AF-A0A661STN8-F1
#
_entry.id   AF-A0A661STN8-F1
#
_cell.length_a   1.000
_cell.length_b   1.000
_cell.length_c   1.000
_cell.angle_alpha   90.00
_cell.angle_beta   90.00
_cell.angle_gamma   90.00
#
_symmetry.space_group_name_H-M   'P 1'
#
loop_
_entity.id
_entity.type
_entity.pdbx_description
1 polymer ?
#
loop_
_entity_poly.entity_id
_entity_poly.type
_entity_poly.pdbx_seq_one_letter_code
_entity_poly.pdbx_strand_id
1 'polypeptide(L)' 'MTNNLLEVRNLKMHFPIHGGVLWRKIGTVYAVDGVSLKIRAGETLGLVGESGCGKTTVGRTILRIY' A
#
# COMPACT_ATOMS: atom_id res chain seq x y z
N MET A 1 -14.72 -19.63 14.67
CA MET A 1 -14.77 -18.42 13.82
C MET A 1 -13.40 -17.77 13.86
N THR A 2 -12.76 -17.51 12.72
CA THR A 2 -11.44 -16.87 12.68
C THR A 2 -11.58 -15.38 13.01
N ASN A 3 -11.18 -15.01 14.23
CA ASN A 3 -11.27 -13.64 14.74
C ASN A 3 -10.13 -12.77 14.16
N ASN A 4 -10.31 -12.29 12.93
CA ASN A 4 -9.36 -11.36 12.30
C ASN A 4 -9.63 -9.94 12.79
N LEU A 5 -8.61 -9.26 13.31
CA LEU A 5 -8.67 -7.85 13.72
C LEU A 5 -8.56 -6.91 12.53
N LEU A 6 -7.71 -7.27 11.56
CA LEU A 6 -7.53 -6.55 10.31
C LEU A 6 -7.67 -7.50 9.13
N GLU A 7 -8.44 -7.10 8.12
CA GLU A 7 -8.48 -7.76 6.84
C GLU A 7 -8.31 -6.72 5.73
N VAL A 8 -7.28 -6.89 4.90
CA VAL A 8 -6.94 -6.06 3.77
C VAL A 8 -7.09 -6.91 2.51
N ARG A 9 -7.84 -6.41 1.53
CA ARG A 9 -8.12 -7.12 0.28
C ARG A 9 -7.79 -6.25 -0.91
N ASN A 10 -6.92 -6.77 -1.80
CA ASN A 10 -6.55 -6.15 -3.07
C ASN A 10 -6.22 -4.65 -2.94
N LEU A 11 -5.45 -4.28 -1.91
CA LEU A 11 -5.08 -2.90 -1.62
C LEU A 11 -4.22 -2.36 -2.75
N LYS A 12 -4.58 -1.18 -3.25
CA LYS A 12 -3.84 -0.48 -4.31
C LYS A 12 -3.60 0.97 -3.90
N MET A 13 -2.40 1.46 -4.14
CA MET A 13 -2.02 2.85 -3.99
C MET A 13 -1.05 3.20 -5.10
N HIS A 14 -1.54 3.99 -6.05
CA HIS A 14 -0.81 4.36 -7.26
C HIS A 14 -0.64 5.88 -7.30
N PHE A 15 0.59 6.33 -7.51
CA PHE A 15 0.90 7.76 -7.54
C PHE A 15 1.12 8.22 -9.00
N PRO A 16 0.31 9.16 -9.52
CA PRO A 16 0.51 9.67 -10.87
C PRO A 16 1.76 10.54 -10.95
N ILE A 17 2.54 10.36 -12.02
CA ILE A 17 3.67 11.23 -12.34
C ILE A 17 3.20 12.24 -13.38
N HIS A 18 3.32 13.52 -13.08
CA HIS A 18 3.04 14.62 -14.00
C HIS A 18 4.35 15.27 -14.46
N GLY A 19 4.40 15.73 -15.71
CA GLY A 19 5.58 16.39 -16.24
C GLY A 19 5.38 17.06 -17.59
N GLY A 20 6.46 17.66 -18.09
CA GLY A 20 6.49 18.46 -19.31
C GLY A 20 5.88 19.86 -19.16
N VAL A 21 6.00 20.66 -20.22
CA VAL A 21 5.55 22.08 -20.24
C VAL A 21 4.04 22.21 -19.99
N LEU A 22 3.26 21.21 -20.39
CA LEU A 22 1.80 21.18 -20.23
C LEU A 22 1.31 20.39 -19.01
N TRP A 23 2.21 19.99 -18.10
CA TRP A 23 1.88 19.30 -16.84
C TRP A 23 0.96 18.07 -17.00
N ARG A 24 1.22 17.25 -18.02
CA ARG A 24 0.39 16.08 -18.33
C ARG A 24 0.85 14.85 -17.54
N LYS A 25 -0.04 13.89 -17.35
CA LYS A 25 0.31 12.57 -16.79
C LYS A 25 1.25 11.85 -17.76
N ILE A 26 2.47 11.59 -17.31
CA ILE A 26 3.52 10.91 -18.08
C ILE A 26 3.84 9.50 -17.56
N GLY A 27 3.32 9.14 -16.38
CA GLY A 27 3.56 7.84 -15.78
C GLY A 27 2.73 7.59 -14.52
N THR A 28 2.94 6.43 -13.91
CA THR A 28 2.32 6.06 -12.62
C THR A 28 3.27 5.15 -11.87
N VAL A 29 3.55 5.50 -10.61
CA VAL A 29 4.26 4.62 -9.68
C VAL A 29 3.24 3.70 -9.03
N TYR A 30 3.37 2.41 -9.26
CA TYR A 30 2.56 1.36 -8.63
C TYR A 30 3.16 0.97 -7.27
N ALA A 31 3.07 1.89 -6.29
CA ALA A 31 3.73 1.71 -5.00
C ALA A 31 3.10 0.60 -4.13
N VAL A 32 1.80 0.36 -4.29
CA VAL A 32 1.10 -0.82 -3.77
C VAL A 32 0.16 -1.31 -4.87
N ASP A 33 0.27 -2.55 -5.29
CA ASP A 33 -0.60 -3.12 -6.33
C ASP A 33 -1.08 -4.52 -5.98
N GLY A 34 -2.25 -4.59 -5.32
CA GLY A 34 -2.94 -5.84 -5.05
C GLY A 34 -2.54 -6.55 -3.76
N VAL A 35 -2.08 -5.81 -2.74
CA VAL A 35 -1.70 -6.40 -1.45
C VAL A 35 -2.93 -6.89 -0.69
N SER A 36 -2.93 -8.16 -0.29
CA SER A 36 -3.97 -8.76 0.55
C SER A 36 -3.32 -9.43 1.76
N LEU A 37 -3.80 -9.12 2.96
CA LEU A 37 -3.29 -9.68 4.20
C LEU A 37 -4.38 -9.72 5.28
N LYS A 38 -4.17 -10.55 6.30
CA LYS A 38 -5.05 -10.65 7.47
C LYS A 38 -4.18 -10.64 8.71
N ILE A 39 -4.64 -9.96 9.76
CA ILE A 39 -3.98 -9.94 11.07
C ILE A 39 -5.03 -10.32 12.11
N ARG A 40 -4.75 -11.34 12.91
CA ARG A 40 -5.62 -11.79 14.01
C ARG A 40 -5.44 -10.92 15.25
N ALA A 41 -6.41 -10.94 16.15
CA ALA A 41 -6.25 -10.28 17.44
C ALA A 41 -5.04 -10.87 18.20
N GLY A 42 -4.13 -10.01 18.65
CA GLY A 42 -2.89 -10.41 19.34
C GLY A 42 -1.74 -10.86 18.44
N GLU A 43 -1.91 -10.85 17.11
CA GLU A 43 -0.85 -11.17 16.16
C GLU A 43 -0.02 -9.92 15.81
N THR A 44 1.30 -10.09 15.76
CA THR A 44 2.24 -9.08 15.26
C THR A 44 2.77 -9.51 13.90
N LEU A 45 2.50 -8.72 12.86
CA LEU A 45 3.01 -8.95 11.50
C LEU A 45 4.14 -7.97 11.18
N GLY A 46 5.31 -8.50 10.82
CA GLY A 46 6.44 -7.71 10.32
C GLY A 46 6.48 -7.68 8.79
N LEU A 47 6.46 -6.48 8.20
CA LEU A 47 6.61 -6.30 6.75
C LEU A 47 8.04 -5.83 6.43
N VAL A 48 8.82 -6.70 5.76
CA VAL A 48 10.24 -6.47 5.44
C VAL A 48 10.47 -6.44 3.93
N GLY A 49 11.60 -5.85 3.51
CA GLY A 49 11.98 -5.69 2.11
C GLY A 49 12.92 -4.51 1.89
N GLU A 50 13.48 -4.39 0.69
CA GLU A 50 14.44 -3.35 0.31
C GLU A 50 13.88 -1.92 0.42
N SER A 51 14.76 -0.92 0.53
CA SER A 51 14.34 0.48 0.51
C SER A 51 13.56 0.79 -0.78
N GLY A 52 12.44 1.49 -0.66
CA GLY A 52 11.59 1.85 -1.82
C GLY A 52 10.56 0.80 -2.27
N CYS A 53 10.53 -0.42 -1.72
CA CYS A 53 9.59 -1.46 -2.17
C CYS A 53 8.11 -1.27 -1.77
N GLY A 54 7.76 -0.18 -1.08
CA GLY A 54 6.36 0.16 -0.75
C GLY A 54 5.88 -0.17 0.67
N LYS A 55 6.76 -0.60 1.59
CA LYS A 55 6.37 -0.96 2.99
C LYS A 55 5.63 0.16 3.73
N THR A 56 6.22 1.36 3.78
CA THR A 56 5.60 2.53 4.42
C THR A 56 4.30 2.91 3.71
N THR A 57 4.22 2.71 2.40
CA THR A 57 3.01 2.95 1.61
C THR A 57 1.89 2.00 2.01
N VAL A 58 2.16 0.69 2.11
CA VAL A 58 1.16 -0.28 2.59
C VAL A 58 0.60 0.14 3.95
N GLY A 59 1.48 0.44 4.93
CA GLY A 59 1.04 0.85 6.27
C GLY A 59 0.19 2.13 6.27
N ARG A 60 0.64 3.17 5.58
CA ARG A 60 -0.10 4.44 5.47
C ARG A 60 -1.43 4.30 4.72
N THR A 61 -1.49 3.46 3.69
CA THR A 61 -2.74 3.19 2.96
C THR A 61 -3.73 2.41 3.84
N ILE A 62 -3.26 1.45 4.65
CA ILE A 62 -4.10 0.74 5.64
C ILE A 62 -4.66 1.73 6.67
N LEU A 63 -3.85 2.67 7.15
CA LEU A 63 -4.24 3.71 8.10
C LEU A 63 -5.09 4.84 7.47
N ARG A 64 -5.24 4.86 6.14
CA ARG A 64 -5.97 5.88 5.37
C ARG A 64 -5.46 7.32 5.58
N ILE A 65 -4.14 7.49 5.50
CA ILE A 65 -3.46 8.79 5.73
C ILE A 65 -2.62 9.26 4.53
N TYR A 66 -3.13 9.08 3.32
CA TYR A 66 -2.57 9.62 2.08
C TYR A 66 -3.53 10.62 1.44
#